data_AF-A0A812YTY1-F1
#
_entry.id   AF-A0A812YTY1-F1
#
_cell.length_a   1.000
_cell.length_b   1.000
_cell.length_c   1.000
_cell.angle_alpha   90.00
_cell.angle_beta   90.00
_cell.angle_gamma   90.00
#
_symmetry.space_group_name_H-M   'P 1'
#
loop_
_entity.id
_entity.type
_entity.pdbx_description
1 polymer ?
#
loop_
_entity_poly.entity_id
_entity_poly.type
_entity_poly.pdbx_seq_one_letter_code
_entity_poly.pdbx_strand_id
1 'polypeptide(L)'
;KFLLALQLASAVKFRAVSNSSAEIDTFVDNYRRSEVVQFTESGTWEADFTGCLEVLVVGGGGGGGGRSGGGGAGGGLIHHPCYQVTKGTKYDVVVGAGGDGGKGNAGLGQKSDGKSGQDSKFADLVAKGGGGGGSDGTKKGKNGGSGGGGKYGK
;
A
#
# COMPACT_ATOMS: atom_id res chain seq x y z
N LYS A 1 0.04 -3.07 -4.23
CA LYS A 1 -0.12 -4.18 -3.24
C LYS A 1 0.23 -3.59 -1.89
N PHE A 2 -0.73 -3.54 -0.97
CA PHE A 2 -0.63 -2.85 0.32
C PHE A 2 -0.64 -3.89 1.44
N LEU A 3 0.08 -3.68 2.55
CA LEU A 3 0.12 -4.62 3.66
C LEU A 3 -0.13 -3.83 4.96
N LEU A 4 -1.27 -4.00 5.62
CA LEU A 4 -1.49 -3.42 6.95
C LEU A 4 -1.11 -4.50 7.98
N ALA A 5 -0.06 -4.30 8.78
CA ALA A 5 0.30 -5.21 9.85
C ALA A 5 -0.27 -4.66 11.17
N LEU A 6 -1.36 -5.25 11.67
CA LEU A 6 -1.92 -4.90 12.97
C LEU A 6 -1.03 -5.54 14.05
N GLN A 7 -0.42 -4.74 14.92
CA GLN A 7 0.20 -5.26 16.14
C GLN A 7 -0.43 -4.57 17.35
N LEU A 8 -1.47 -5.19 17.91
CA LEU A 8 -2.23 -4.63 19.03
C LEU A 8 -1.52 -4.81 20.37
N ALA A 9 -1.37 -3.73 21.12
CA ALA A 9 -0.93 -3.76 22.51
C ALA A 9 -2.10 -4.09 23.47
N SER A 10 -1.93 -5.21 24.19
CA SER A 10 -2.61 -5.77 25.37
C SER A 10 -3.78 -5.00 26.03
N ALA A 11 -4.95 -5.66 26.12
CA ALA A 11 -5.94 -5.39 27.16
C ALA A 11 -6.36 -6.70 27.86
N VAL A 12 -6.22 -6.73 29.19
CA VAL A 12 -6.58 -7.88 30.04
C VAL A 12 -8.07 -7.82 30.35
N LYS A 13 -8.83 -8.88 30.09
CA LYS A 13 -10.23 -8.99 30.53
C LYS A 13 -10.37 -10.18 31.47
N PHE A 14 -10.58 -9.89 32.76
CA PHE A 14 -10.90 -10.90 33.77
C PHE A 14 -12.41 -11.19 33.72
N ARG A 15 -12.80 -12.46 33.61
CA ARG A 15 -14.16 -12.90 33.94
C ARG A 15 -14.06 -13.88 35.09
N ALA A 16 -14.49 -13.47 36.27
CA ALA A 16 -14.64 -14.38 37.39
C ALA A 16 -15.83 -15.31 37.11
N VAL A 17 -15.59 -16.62 37.13
CA VAL A 17 -16.64 -17.64 37.29
C VAL A 17 -16.36 -18.32 38.61
N SER A 18 -17.25 -18.17 39.59
CA SER A 18 -17.18 -18.93 40.83
C SER A 18 -18.02 -20.19 40.70
N ASN A 19 -17.41 -21.37 40.76
CA ASN A 19 -17.89 -22.45 41.63
C ASN A 19 -16.90 -23.62 41.76
N SER A 20 -16.73 -24.03 43.01
CA SER A 20 -16.24 -25.32 43.55
C SER A 20 -15.12 -26.09 42.82
N SER A 21 -13.97 -26.17 43.52
CA SER A 21 -13.10 -27.36 43.66
C SER A 21 -12.46 -28.02 42.42
N ALA A 22 -12.21 -27.30 41.33
CA ALA A 22 -11.34 -27.79 40.26
C ALA A 22 -10.22 -26.78 40.00
N GLU A 23 -8.99 -27.27 39.93
CA GLU A 23 -7.79 -26.48 39.64
C GLU A 23 -8.04 -25.58 38.42
N ILE A 24 -7.90 -24.28 38.63
CA ILE A 24 -7.94 -23.32 37.54
C ILE A 24 -6.57 -23.39 36.88
N ASP A 25 -6.47 -24.24 35.85
CA ASP A 25 -5.44 -24.07 34.83
C ASP A 25 -5.78 -22.77 34.11
N THR A 26 -5.08 -21.70 34.49
CA THR A 26 -5.21 -20.41 33.83
C THR A 26 -4.53 -20.52 32.48
N PHE A 27 -5.27 -20.99 31.47
CA PHE A 27 -4.91 -20.74 30.08
C PHE A 27 -5.05 -19.24 29.82
N VAL A 28 -3.99 -18.50 30.15
CA VAL A 28 -3.77 -17.16 29.63
C VAL A 28 -3.39 -17.34 28.17
N ASP A 29 -4.38 -17.30 27.28
CA ASP A 29 -4.11 -17.13 25.86
C ASP A 29 -3.58 -15.71 25.64
N ASN A 30 -2.29 -15.51 25.94
CA ASN A 30 -1.47 -14.37 25.52
C ASN A 30 -1.22 -14.46 24.00
N TYR A 31 -2.27 -14.56 23.19
CA TYR A 31 -2.09 -14.47 21.76
C TYR A 31 -1.87 -13.01 21.39
N ARG A 32 -0.60 -12.66 21.12
CA ARG A 32 -0.27 -11.57 20.19
C ARG A 32 -0.92 -11.93 18.86
N ARG A 33 -2.18 -11.56 18.65
CA ARG A 33 -2.76 -11.58 17.31
C ARG A 33 -2.13 -10.43 16.55
N SER A 34 -1.06 -10.73 15.81
CA SER A 34 -0.67 -9.90 14.68
C SER A 34 -1.60 -10.26 13.53
N GLU A 35 -2.66 -9.48 13.33
CA GLU A 35 -3.55 -9.66 12.20
C GLU A 35 -3.06 -8.78 11.05
N VAL A 36 -2.71 -9.39 9.92
CA VAL A 36 -2.35 -8.60 8.74
C VAL A 36 -3.62 -8.39 7.92
N VAL A 37 -4.05 -7.14 7.79
CA VAL A 37 -5.18 -6.77 6.93
C VAL A 37 -4.61 -6.25 5.61
N GLN A 38 -4.88 -6.93 4.51
CA GLN A 38 -4.39 -6.52 3.20
C GLN A 38 -5.53 -5.97 2.35
N PHE A 39 -5.32 -4.78 1.79
CA PHE A 39 -6.22 -4.18 0.81
C PHE A 39 -5.65 -4.33 -0.59
N THR A 40 -6.37 -5.05 -1.45
CA THR A 40 -6.13 -5.12 -2.90
C THR A 40 -7.07 -4.23 -3.70
N GLU A 41 -8.13 -3.73 -3.05
CA GLU A 41 -9.11 -2.81 -3.60
C GLU A 41 -9.38 -1.69 -2.57
N SER A 42 -9.82 -0.54 -3.07
CA SER A 42 -10.16 0.60 -2.21
C SER A 42 -11.41 0.31 -1.37
N GLY A 43 -11.49 0.94 -0.20
CA GLY A 43 -12.61 0.78 0.70
C GLY A 43 -12.41 1.56 1.99
N THR A 44 -12.97 1.05 3.07
CA THR A 44 -12.89 1.66 4.39
C THR A 44 -12.52 0.59 5.40
N TRP A 45 -11.63 0.94 6.33
CA TRP A 45 -11.28 0.11 7.47
C TRP A 45 -11.81 0.77 8.75
N GLU A 46 -12.59 0.04 9.55
CA GLU A 46 -13.06 0.51 10.85
C GLU A 46 -12.19 -0.08 11.95
N ALA A 47 -11.61 0.77 12.79
CA ALA A 47 -10.77 0.31 13.90
C ALA A 47 -11.63 -0.37 14.97
N ASP A 48 -11.30 -1.60 15.34
CA ASP A 48 -11.95 -2.34 16.43
C ASP A 48 -11.31 -2.08 17.81
N PHE A 49 -10.23 -1.29 17.83
CA PHE A 49 -9.43 -0.92 19.00
C PHE A 49 -8.98 0.56 18.95
N THR A 50 -8.54 1.06 20.10
CA THR A 50 -7.82 2.33 20.21
C THR A 50 -6.36 2.04 20.55
N GLY A 51 -5.42 2.62 19.79
CA GLY A 51 -3.99 2.46 20.05
C GLY A 51 -3.13 2.60 18.81
N CYS A 52 -1.97 1.95 18.86
CA CYS A 52 -0.94 2.00 17.83
C CYS A 52 -1.20 0.94 16.75
N LEU A 53 -1.16 1.36 15.47
CA LEU A 53 -1.26 0.52 14.28
C LEU A 53 0.00 0.68 13.44
N GLU A 54 0.63 -0.40 13.00
CA GLU A 54 1.71 -0.33 12.02
C GLU A 54 1.11 -0.29 10.60
N VAL A 55 1.48 0.74 9.83
CA VAL A 55 0.93 0.99 8.50
C VAL A 55 2.03 0.98 7.46
N LEU A 56 1.86 0.19 6.41
CA LEU A 56 2.69 0.24 5.21
C LEU A 56 1.85 0.60 3.99
N VAL A 57 2.09 1.80 3.45
CA VAL A 57 1.40 2.34 2.28
C VAL A 57 2.29 2.23 1.06
N VAL A 58 1.83 1.59 -0.01
CA VAL A 58 2.61 1.44 -1.25
C VAL A 58 1.79 1.89 -2.45
N GLY A 59 2.28 2.90 -3.17
CA GLY A 59 1.66 3.41 -4.40
C GLY A 59 1.62 2.37 -5.53
N GLY A 60 0.73 2.57 -6.50
CA GLY A 60 0.71 1.75 -7.71
C GLY A 60 1.98 1.95 -8.55
N GLY A 61 2.53 0.90 -9.14
CA GLY A 61 3.68 1.02 -10.05
C GLY A 61 3.30 1.70 -11.38
N GLY A 62 4.24 2.37 -12.03
CA GLY A 62 4.07 2.92 -13.37
C GLY A 62 4.27 1.88 -14.47
N GLY A 63 3.65 2.09 -15.62
CA GLY A 63 3.81 1.23 -16.80
C GLY A 63 5.08 1.57 -17.59
N GLY A 64 5.61 0.59 -18.34
CA GLY A 64 6.72 0.82 -19.27
C GLY A 64 6.32 1.68 -20.47
N GLY A 65 7.28 2.41 -21.04
CA GLY A 65 7.11 3.09 -22.32
C GLY A 65 6.95 2.10 -23.47
N GLY A 66 6.35 2.56 -24.57
CA GLY A 66 6.16 1.79 -25.79
C GLY A 66 7.45 1.60 -26.59
N ARG A 67 7.36 1.65 -27.92
CA ARG A 67 8.52 1.42 -28.80
C ARG A 67 9.75 2.23 -28.37
N SER A 68 10.88 1.53 -28.26
CA SER A 68 12.18 2.10 -27.83
C SER A 68 12.16 2.77 -26.45
N GLY A 69 11.13 2.55 -25.64
CA GLY A 69 10.90 3.23 -24.38
C GLY A 69 11.66 2.66 -23.18
N GLY A 70 11.65 3.42 -22.09
CA GLY A 70 12.17 3.00 -20.79
C GLY A 70 11.16 2.22 -19.96
N GLY A 71 11.64 1.50 -18.94
CA GLY A 71 10.78 0.83 -17.97
C GLY A 71 9.94 1.80 -17.13
N GLY A 72 8.81 1.32 -16.62
CA GLY A 72 8.07 2.01 -15.55
C GLY A 72 8.76 1.82 -14.21
N ALA A 73 8.37 2.60 -13.21
CA ALA A 73 8.96 2.52 -11.86
C ALA A 73 7.98 1.97 -10.81
N GLY A 74 8.49 1.51 -9.67
CA GLY A 74 7.66 1.18 -8.52
C GLY A 74 6.92 2.39 -7.95
N GLY A 75 5.86 2.15 -7.18
CA GLY A 75 5.25 3.19 -6.35
C GLY A 75 6.15 3.56 -5.19
N GLY A 76 5.92 4.74 -4.62
CA GLY A 76 6.51 5.16 -3.36
C GLY A 76 5.99 4.30 -2.20
N LEU A 77 6.75 4.31 -1.11
CA LEU A 77 6.45 3.55 0.10
C LEU A 77 6.47 4.49 1.30
N ILE A 78 5.47 4.35 2.16
CA ILE A 78 5.44 4.97 3.48
C ILE A 78 5.32 3.85 4.50
N HIS A 79 6.27 3.80 5.43
CA HIS A 79 6.20 2.93 6.60
C HIS A 79 5.98 3.81 7.83
N HIS A 80 4.89 3.55 8.55
CA HIS A 80 4.54 4.24 9.77
C HIS A 80 4.41 3.23 10.90
N PRO A 81 5.43 3.08 11.76
CA PRO A 81 5.47 2.00 12.75
C PRO A 81 4.42 2.15 13.86
N CYS A 82 3.86 3.36 14.05
CA CYS A 82 2.85 3.59 15.09
C CYS A 82 1.85 4.69 14.75
N TYR A 83 0.91 4.39 13.85
CA TYR A 83 -0.21 5.26 13.51
C TYR A 83 -1.30 5.15 14.59
N GLN A 84 -1.71 6.26 15.18
CA GLN A 84 -2.72 6.24 16.24
C GLN A 84 -4.11 6.08 15.65
N VAL A 85 -4.86 5.08 16.13
CA VAL A 85 -6.25 4.83 15.74
C VAL A 85 -7.17 4.85 16.96
N THR A 86 -8.44 5.17 16.71
CA THR A 86 -9.48 5.21 17.75
C THR A 86 -10.58 4.22 17.39
N LYS A 87 -10.98 3.39 18.35
CA LYS A 87 -12.04 2.40 18.17
C LYS A 87 -13.32 3.02 17.61
N GLY A 88 -13.92 2.36 16.62
CA GLY A 88 -15.13 2.80 15.91
C GLY A 88 -14.87 3.88 14.87
N THR A 89 -13.64 4.37 14.73
CA THR A 89 -13.29 5.33 13.68
C THR A 89 -13.08 4.61 12.35
N LYS A 90 -13.68 5.16 11.29
CA LYS A 90 -13.53 4.68 9.92
C LYS A 90 -12.41 5.44 9.22
N TYR A 91 -11.47 4.69 8.65
CA TYR A 91 -10.32 5.20 7.92
C TYR A 91 -10.45 4.85 6.44
N ASP A 92 -10.33 5.86 5.58
CA ASP A 92 -10.33 5.68 4.13
C ASP A 92 -9.08 4.92 3.69
N VAL A 93 -9.29 3.90 2.86
CA VAL A 93 -8.22 3.15 2.20
C VAL A 93 -8.37 3.28 0.69
N VAL A 94 -7.34 3.82 0.03
CA VAL A 94 -7.27 3.87 -1.43
C VAL A 94 -6.13 2.99 -1.89
N VAL A 95 -6.45 2.02 -2.76
CA VAL A 95 -5.44 1.21 -3.43
C VAL A 95 -5.20 1.77 -4.82
N GLY A 96 -4.03 2.34 -5.00
CA GLY A 96 -3.59 2.91 -6.27
C GLY A 96 -3.37 1.82 -7.32
N ALA A 97 -4.06 1.96 -8.45
CA ALA A 97 -3.88 1.09 -9.60
C ALA A 97 -2.47 1.23 -10.19
N GLY A 98 -1.97 0.16 -10.80
CA GLY A 98 -0.79 0.22 -11.66
C GLY A 98 -1.06 1.05 -12.93
N GLY A 99 -0.02 1.64 -13.50
CA GLY A 99 -0.09 2.35 -14.76
C GLY A 99 -0.01 1.41 -15.96
N ASP A 100 -0.85 1.64 -16.97
CA ASP A 100 -0.79 0.90 -18.23
C ASP A 100 0.53 1.11 -18.97
N GLY A 101 0.99 0.08 -19.68
CA GLY A 101 2.11 0.17 -20.60
C GLY A 101 1.80 1.01 -21.85
N GLY A 102 2.84 1.60 -22.41
CA GLY A 102 2.80 2.21 -23.74
C GLY A 102 2.65 1.18 -24.86
N LYS A 103 2.15 1.62 -26.02
CA LYS A 103 1.96 0.74 -27.18
C LYS A 103 3.30 0.51 -27.90
N GLY A 104 3.70 -0.76 -28.03
CA GLY A 104 4.94 -1.16 -28.71
C GLY A 104 4.92 -0.97 -30.24
N ASN A 105 3.73 -0.89 -30.85
CA ASN A 105 3.53 -0.73 -32.29
C ASN A 105 3.32 0.72 -32.74
N ALA A 106 3.57 1.70 -31.87
CA ALA A 106 3.45 3.10 -32.23
C ALA A 106 4.47 3.47 -33.33
N GLY A 107 4.02 4.25 -34.32
CA GLY A 107 4.85 4.73 -35.43
C GLY A 107 6.11 5.48 -34.98
N LEU A 108 7.04 5.72 -35.91
CA LEU A 108 8.27 6.48 -35.64
C LEU A 108 7.95 7.86 -35.05
N GLY A 109 8.61 8.22 -33.94
CA GLY A 109 8.39 9.50 -33.25
C GLY A 109 7.05 9.64 -32.48
N GLN A 110 6.19 8.63 -32.47
CA GLN A 110 4.90 8.71 -31.75
C GLN A 110 5.09 8.61 -30.23
N LYS A 111 4.30 9.40 -29.50
CA LYS A 111 4.26 9.39 -28.04
C LYS A 111 3.41 8.21 -27.59
N SER A 112 4.02 7.29 -26.87
CA SER A 112 3.36 6.11 -26.32
C SER A 112 4.00 5.75 -24.99
N ASP A 113 4.00 6.72 -24.08
CA ASP A 113 4.59 6.57 -22.76
C ASP A 113 3.75 5.63 -21.90
N GLY A 114 4.40 4.97 -20.96
CA GLY A 114 3.68 4.30 -19.89
C GLY A 114 2.90 5.32 -19.05
N LYS A 115 1.76 4.92 -18.52
CA LYS A 115 1.02 5.73 -17.56
C LYS A 115 1.70 5.65 -16.19
N SER A 116 1.65 6.73 -15.43
CA SER A 116 2.03 6.66 -14.02
C SER A 116 1.02 5.80 -13.26
N GLY A 117 1.49 5.10 -12.23
CA GLY A 117 0.61 4.45 -11.27
C GLY A 117 -0.15 5.51 -10.46
N GLN A 118 -1.24 5.08 -9.82
CA GLN A 118 -2.03 5.93 -8.94
C GLN A 118 -1.49 5.91 -7.51
N ASP A 119 -1.74 7.00 -6.78
CA ASP A 119 -1.41 7.08 -5.37
C ASP A 119 -2.23 6.06 -4.56
N SER A 120 -1.62 5.53 -3.50
CA SER A 120 -2.35 4.75 -2.48
C SER A 120 -2.40 5.55 -1.19
N LYS A 121 -3.45 5.33 -0.40
CA LYS A 121 -3.74 6.10 0.81
C LYS A 121 -4.23 5.19 1.92
N PHE A 122 -3.77 5.45 3.14
CA PHE A 122 -4.44 5.04 4.36
C PHE A 122 -4.60 6.28 5.23
N ALA A 123 -5.83 6.66 5.54
CA ALA A 123 -6.12 7.90 6.28
C ALA A 123 -5.36 9.10 5.65
N ASP A 124 -4.58 9.87 6.37
CA ASP A 124 -3.79 10.98 5.82
C ASP A 124 -2.46 10.56 5.16
N LEU A 125 -2.04 9.30 5.26
CA LEU A 125 -0.80 8.80 4.67
C LEU A 125 -0.99 8.54 3.17
N VAL A 126 -0.28 9.27 2.31
CA VAL A 126 -0.39 9.17 0.84
C VAL A 126 0.93 8.74 0.20
N ALA A 127 1.01 7.50 -0.27
CA ALA A 127 2.15 6.99 -1.02
C ALA A 127 1.96 7.24 -2.52
N LYS A 128 2.92 7.95 -3.11
CA LYS A 128 2.84 8.38 -4.52
C LYS A 128 2.95 7.21 -5.49
N GLY A 129 2.14 7.21 -6.55
CA GLY A 129 2.26 6.27 -7.65
C GLY A 129 3.58 6.40 -8.40
N GLY A 130 4.05 5.31 -9.01
CA GLY A 130 5.29 5.24 -9.76
C GLY A 130 5.20 5.96 -11.11
N GLY A 131 6.32 6.53 -11.55
CA GLY A 131 6.43 7.18 -12.85
C GLY A 131 6.35 6.18 -14.01
N GLY A 132 5.57 6.50 -15.03
CA GLY A 132 5.56 5.74 -16.28
C GLY A 132 6.82 5.97 -17.13
N GLY A 133 7.26 4.95 -17.85
CA GLY A 133 8.42 5.02 -18.74
C GLY A 133 8.18 5.89 -19.98
N GLY A 134 9.20 6.60 -20.44
CA GLY A 134 9.14 7.40 -21.66
C GLY A 134 9.20 6.54 -22.92
N SER A 135 8.62 6.99 -24.03
CA SER A 135 8.71 6.33 -25.33
C SER A 135 9.68 7.03 -26.29
N ASP A 136 9.80 6.51 -27.52
CA ASP A 136 10.55 7.17 -28.60
C ASP A 136 10.20 8.67 -28.79
N GLY A 137 8.93 9.03 -28.67
CA GLY A 137 8.43 10.39 -28.86
C GLY A 137 8.62 11.34 -27.66
N THR A 138 8.61 10.82 -26.43
CA THR A 138 8.70 11.66 -25.21
C THR A 138 10.09 11.63 -24.56
N LYS A 139 10.90 10.60 -24.84
CA LYS A 139 12.29 10.39 -24.40
C LYS A 139 12.49 10.27 -22.89
N LYS A 140 11.96 11.18 -22.08
CA LYS A 140 12.06 11.12 -20.61
C LYS A 140 10.94 10.27 -20.01
N GLY A 141 11.24 9.56 -18.92
CA GLY A 141 10.22 8.99 -18.06
C GLY A 141 9.47 10.07 -17.27
N LYS A 142 8.32 9.68 -16.71
CA LYS A 142 7.49 10.52 -15.85
C LYS A 142 7.99 10.48 -14.41
N ASN A 143 7.74 11.54 -13.67
CA ASN A 143 7.98 11.58 -12.24
C ASN A 143 6.91 10.76 -11.49
N GLY A 144 7.23 10.37 -10.25
CA GLY A 144 6.35 9.63 -9.35
C GLY A 144 7.06 9.37 -8.02
N GLY A 145 6.48 8.53 -7.16
CA GLY A 145 7.15 8.04 -5.95
C GLY A 145 8.50 7.40 -6.24
N SER A 146 8.65 6.80 -7.42
CA SER A 146 9.93 6.60 -8.10
C SER A 146 9.80 7.08 -9.57
N GLY A 147 10.87 7.62 -10.14
CA GLY A 147 10.88 8.13 -11.52
C GLY A 147 10.97 7.03 -12.57
N GLY A 148 10.18 7.13 -13.64
CA GLY A 148 10.22 6.19 -14.76
C GLY A 148 11.50 6.33 -15.62
N GLY A 149 11.88 5.26 -16.32
CA GLY A 149 13.03 5.25 -17.20
C GLY A 149 12.80 6.03 -18.51
N GLY A 150 13.88 6.60 -19.04
CA GLY A 150 13.89 7.21 -20.37
C GLY A 150 14.14 6.20 -21.50
N LYS A 151 13.95 6.66 -22.74
CA LYS A 151 14.36 5.98 -23.97
C LYS A 151 15.89 5.77 -23.95
N TYR A 152 16.36 4.67 -24.52
CA TYR A 152 17.81 4.45 -24.73
C TYR A 152 18.47 5.60 -25.53
N GLY A 153 19.74 5.88 -25.21
CA GLY A 153 20.58 6.87 -25.89
C GLY A 153 20.34 8.33 -25.49
N LYS A 154 19.73 8.57 -24.32
CA LYS A 154 19.46 9.89 -23.77
C LYS A 154 19.65 9.90 -22.26
#